data_AF-Q6GX79-F1
#
_entry.id   AF-Q6GX79-F1
#
_cell.length_a   1.000
_cell.length_b   1.000
_cell.length_c   1.000
_cell.angle_alpha   90.00
_cell.angle_beta   90.00
_cell.angle_gamma   90.00
#
_symmetry.space_group_name_H-M   'P 1'
#
loop_
_entity.id
_entity.type
_entity.pdbx_description
1 polymer ?
#
loop_
_entity_poly.entity_id
_entity_poly.type
_entity_poly.pdbx_seq_one_letter_code
_entity_poly.pdbx_strand_id
1 'polypeptide(L)'
;YGAYEKGGIVTQVKQPKVLNFKPLREALTNPGEFLLSDFSKFDRPPLLHLAFQALDKFISEIGRFPVAGSEDDAQKFISIANSINENSGDGRLEDVNPKLLQQFAFGARAVLNPMAAMFGGIVGQEVVKACSGKFHPLFQFFYFDSVESLPTEPLHPNDLKPINSRYDAQISVFGQKLQKKFEDAQVFVVGSGALGCEFLKNLA
;
A
#
# COMPACT_ATOMS: atom_id res chain seq x y z
N TYR A 1 -22.48 -41.31 -25.33
CA TYR A 1 -21.70 -40.59 -26.36
C TYR A 1 -21.90 -41.30 -27.69
N GLY A 2 -22.11 -40.54 -28.77
CA GLY A 2 -22.25 -41.06 -30.13
C GLY A 2 -20.91 -41.06 -30.88
N ALA A 3 -20.84 -41.77 -32.01
CA ALA A 3 -19.68 -41.73 -32.90
C ALA A 3 -19.51 -40.31 -33.47
N TYR A 4 -18.27 -39.84 -33.57
CA TYR A 4 -17.96 -38.55 -34.20
C TYR A 4 -18.37 -38.57 -35.68
N GLU A 5 -19.13 -37.57 -36.13
CA GLU A 5 -19.62 -37.50 -37.51
C GLU A 5 -18.72 -36.66 -38.42
N LYS A 6 -18.49 -35.40 -38.07
CA LYS A 6 -17.60 -34.44 -38.75
C LYS A 6 -17.42 -33.20 -37.88
N GLY A 7 -16.60 -32.24 -38.34
CA GLY A 7 -16.15 -31.08 -37.56
C GLY A 7 -17.26 -30.30 -36.85
N GLY A 8 -16.86 -29.43 -35.93
CA GLY A 8 -17.77 -28.61 -35.15
C GLY A 8 -17.11 -27.33 -34.62
N ILE A 9 -17.93 -26.43 -34.09
CA ILE A 9 -17.48 -25.20 -33.45
C ILE A 9 -17.65 -25.39 -31.94
N VAL A 10 -16.57 -25.13 -31.19
CA VAL A 10 -16.61 -25.11 -29.73
C VAL A 10 -16.61 -23.66 -29.28
N THR A 11 -17.50 -23.31 -28.37
CA THR A 11 -17.55 -22.00 -27.71
C THR A 11 -17.34 -22.18 -26.21
N GLN A 12 -16.37 -21.45 -25.66
CA GLN A 12 -16.12 -21.46 -24.22
C GLN A 12 -17.27 -20.79 -23.48
N VAL A 13 -17.79 -21.46 -22.45
CA VAL A 13 -18.77 -20.88 -21.51
C VAL A 13 -18.09 -20.72 -20.16
N LYS A 14 -17.94 -19.47 -19.69
CA LYS A 14 -17.38 -19.17 -18.36
C LYS A 14 -18.46 -19.35 -17.30
N GLN A 15 -18.32 -20.39 -16.47
CA GLN A 15 -19.25 -20.67 -15.38
C GLN A 15 -19.05 -19.69 -14.20
N PRO A 16 -20.11 -19.30 -13.47
CA PRO A 16 -19.98 -18.53 -12.24
C PRO A 16 -19.15 -19.28 -11.18
N LYS A 17 -18.34 -18.55 -10.42
CA LYS A 17 -17.59 -19.07 -9.26
C LYS A 17 -18.00 -18.30 -8.01
N VAL A 18 -18.40 -19.02 -6.97
CA VAL A 18 -18.70 -18.45 -5.65
C VAL A 18 -17.39 -18.27 -4.88
N LEU A 19 -17.21 -17.10 -4.27
CA LEU A 19 -16.07 -16.77 -3.41
C LEU A 19 -16.59 -16.47 -2.00
N ASN A 20 -15.96 -17.07 -0.98
CA ASN A 20 -16.37 -16.93 0.42
C ASN A 20 -15.36 -16.06 1.16
N PHE A 21 -15.70 -14.81 1.42
CA PHE A 21 -14.84 -13.85 2.13
C PHE A 21 -14.94 -14.05 3.64
N LYS A 22 -13.79 -14.05 4.33
CA LYS A 22 -13.72 -14.06 5.79
C LYS A 22 -14.09 -12.68 6.35
N PRO A 23 -14.74 -12.61 7.52
CA PRO A 23 -14.85 -11.36 8.29
C PRO A 23 -13.47 -10.80 8.63
N LEU A 24 -13.31 -9.48 8.67
CA LEU A 24 -12.02 -8.83 8.93
C LEU A 24 -11.32 -9.35 10.19
N ARG A 25 -12.08 -9.55 11.28
CA ARG A 25 -11.55 -10.09 12.55
C ARG A 25 -10.84 -11.44 12.36
N GLU A 26 -11.43 -12.34 11.57
CA GLU A 26 -10.83 -13.65 11.28
C GLU A 26 -9.68 -13.52 10.29
N ALA A 27 -9.84 -12.68 9.27
CA ALA A 27 -8.85 -12.45 8.22
C ALA A 27 -7.56 -11.81 8.78
N LEU A 28 -7.64 -10.96 9.81
CA LEU A 28 -6.46 -10.38 10.46
C LEU A 28 -5.56 -11.43 11.15
N THR A 29 -6.15 -12.48 11.71
CA THR A 29 -5.36 -13.57 12.32
C THR A 29 -4.96 -14.61 11.28
N ASN A 30 -5.81 -14.86 10.29
CA ASN A 30 -5.61 -15.88 9.27
C ASN A 30 -5.81 -15.30 7.85
N PRO A 31 -4.86 -14.47 7.37
CA PRO A 31 -5.01 -13.71 6.13
C PRO A 31 -5.08 -14.57 4.86
N GLY A 32 -4.66 -15.84 4.95
CA GLY A 32 -4.60 -16.74 3.81
C GLY A 32 -3.49 -16.35 2.85
N GLU A 33 -3.72 -16.53 1.56
CA GLU A 33 -2.76 -16.11 0.52
C GLU A 33 -2.86 -14.60 0.30
N PHE A 34 -1.72 -13.91 0.40
CA PHE A 34 -1.65 -12.49 0.03
C PHE A 34 -1.62 -12.33 -1.49
N LEU A 35 -2.36 -11.35 -2.00
CA LEU A 35 -2.20 -10.97 -3.39
C LEU A 35 -0.89 -10.18 -3.55
N LEU A 36 0.01 -10.71 -4.37
CA LEU A 36 1.30 -10.09 -4.66
C LEU A 36 1.11 -8.94 -5.65
N SER A 37 1.47 -7.74 -5.23
CA SER A 37 1.56 -6.56 -6.10
C SER A 37 2.84 -6.55 -6.92
N ASP A 38 3.92 -7.13 -6.39
CA ASP A 38 5.24 -7.21 -7.00
C ASP A 38 5.88 -8.58 -6.70
N PHE A 39 6.14 -9.35 -7.77
CA PHE A 39 6.76 -10.68 -7.70
C PHE A 39 8.26 -10.64 -7.40
N SER A 40 8.86 -9.48 -7.17
CA SER A 40 10.22 -9.38 -6.63
C SER A 40 10.24 -9.20 -5.10
N LYS A 41 9.07 -9.03 -4.48
CA LYS A 41 8.86 -8.58 -3.10
C LYS A 41 7.95 -9.54 -2.30
N PHE A 42 8.15 -10.84 -2.43
CA PHE A 42 7.27 -11.87 -1.81
C PHE A 42 7.20 -11.78 -0.28
N ASP A 43 8.23 -11.25 0.36
CA ASP A 43 8.37 -11.04 1.80
C ASP A 43 7.58 -9.82 2.31
N ARG A 44 7.20 -8.89 1.42
CA ARG A 44 6.59 -7.62 1.81
C ARG A 44 5.16 -7.72 2.34
N PRO A 45 4.22 -8.44 1.70
CA PRO A 45 2.84 -8.43 2.16
C PRO A 45 2.65 -8.92 3.61
N PRO A 46 3.28 -10.02 4.06
CA PRO A 46 3.19 -10.42 5.47
C PRO A 46 3.78 -9.38 6.43
N LEU A 47 4.92 -8.78 6.09
CA LEU A 47 5.55 -7.75 6.93
C LEU A 47 4.73 -6.46 6.98
N LEU A 48 4.12 -6.04 5.87
CA LEU A 48 3.22 -4.89 5.83
C LEU A 48 1.92 -5.20 6.59
N HIS A 49 1.40 -6.42 6.51
CA HIS A 49 0.26 -6.85 7.32
C HIS A 49 0.52 -6.70 8.83
N LEU A 50 1.70 -7.10 9.28
CA LEU A 50 2.17 -6.86 10.66
C LEU A 50 2.31 -5.35 10.95
N ALA A 51 2.92 -4.59 10.04
CA ALA A 51 3.17 -3.16 10.22
C ALA A 51 1.89 -2.34 10.38
N PHE A 52 0.84 -2.64 9.60
CA PHE A 52 -0.46 -1.97 9.74
C PHE A 52 -1.13 -2.28 11.08
N GLN A 53 -1.05 -3.53 11.57
CA GLN A 53 -1.56 -3.88 12.90
C GLN A 53 -0.76 -3.20 14.02
N ALA A 54 0.57 -3.13 13.86
CA ALA A 54 1.44 -2.41 14.78
C ALA A 54 1.13 -0.91 14.80
N LEU A 55 0.74 -0.33 13.66
CA LEU A 55 0.36 1.08 13.56
C LEU A 55 -0.93 1.36 14.35
N ASP A 56 -1.94 0.51 14.20
CA ASP A 56 -3.19 0.63 14.97
C ASP A 56 -2.91 0.57 16.47
N LYS A 57 -2.06 -0.38 16.91
CA LYS A 57 -1.65 -0.50 18.32
C LYS A 57 -0.86 0.72 18.78
N PHE A 58 0.10 1.20 18.00
CA PHE A 58 0.87 2.42 18.31
C PHE A 58 -0.05 3.62 18.50
N ILE A 59 -1.01 3.84 17.60
CA ILE A 59 -1.96 4.95 17.71
C ILE A 59 -2.83 4.81 18.96
N SER A 60 -3.26 3.59 19.30
CA SER A 60 -4.04 3.33 20.51
C SER A 60 -3.26 3.62 21.81
N GLU A 61 -1.95 3.36 21.84
CA GLU A 61 -1.11 3.57 23.03
C GLU A 61 -0.60 5.01 23.16
N ILE A 62 -0.33 5.68 22.03
CA ILE A 62 0.34 6.99 21.99
C ILE A 62 -0.64 8.14 21.71
N GLY A 63 -1.81 7.85 21.12
CA GLY A 63 -2.80 8.86 20.75
C GLY A 63 -2.43 9.69 19.51
N ARG A 64 -1.39 9.30 18.77
CA ARG A 64 -0.96 9.94 17.51
C ARG A 64 -0.21 8.96 16.61
N PHE A 65 -0.06 9.32 15.35
CA PHE A 65 0.86 8.64 14.43
C PHE A 65 2.34 8.85 14.85
N PRO A 66 3.25 7.95 14.44
CA PRO A 66 4.68 8.20 14.47
C PRO A 66 5.02 9.50 13.73
N VAL A 67 5.96 10.28 14.28
CA VAL A 67 6.44 11.52 13.66
C VAL A 67 7.51 11.17 12.62
N ALA A 68 7.42 11.81 11.45
CA ALA A 68 8.40 11.63 10.38
C ALA A 68 9.83 11.93 10.85
N GLY A 69 10.75 11.00 10.58
CA GLY A 69 12.16 11.11 10.97
C GLY A 69 12.44 10.99 12.48
N SER A 70 11.44 10.65 13.30
CA SER A 70 11.61 10.43 14.74
C SER A 70 12.09 9.00 15.01
N GLU A 71 13.37 8.85 15.34
CA GLU A 71 13.96 7.54 15.66
C GLU A 71 13.31 6.90 16.91
N ASP A 72 12.94 7.70 17.90
CA ASP A 72 12.29 7.20 19.12
C ASP A 72 10.92 6.58 18.82
N ASP A 73 10.13 7.24 17.95
CA ASP A 73 8.84 6.71 17.53
C ASP A 73 9.01 5.46 16.66
N ALA A 74 10.01 5.46 15.76
CA ALA A 74 10.31 4.30 14.92
C ALA A 74 10.74 3.09 15.74
N GLN A 75 11.60 3.27 16.75
CA GLN A 75 12.00 2.19 17.65
C GLN A 75 10.84 1.66 18.48
N LYS A 76 9.98 2.56 18.97
CA LYS A 76 8.77 2.14 19.68
C LYS A 76 7.82 1.37 18.76
N PHE A 77 7.62 1.82 17.53
CA PHE A 77 6.83 1.12 16.52
C PHE A 77 7.40 -0.28 16.20
N ILE A 78 8.72 -0.39 16.00
CA ILE A 78 9.41 -1.68 15.78
C ILE A 78 9.22 -2.61 16.97
N SER A 79 9.35 -2.10 18.20
CA SER A 79 9.11 -2.88 19.43
C SER A 79 7.68 -3.41 19.49
N ILE A 80 6.68 -2.59 19.14
CA ILE A 80 5.28 -3.02 19.07
C ILE A 80 5.09 -4.10 18.00
N ALA A 81 5.65 -3.93 16.80
CA ALA A 81 5.58 -4.90 15.73
C ALA A 81 6.21 -6.24 16.13
N ASN A 82 7.39 -6.22 16.74
CA ASN A 82 8.07 -7.41 17.25
C ASN A 82 7.23 -8.12 18.33
N SER A 83 6.64 -7.36 19.26
CA SER A 83 5.75 -7.91 20.28
C SER A 83 4.51 -8.59 19.67
N ILE A 84 3.91 -8.03 18.62
CA ILE A 84 2.79 -8.69 17.91
C ILE A 84 3.29 -9.97 17.22
N ASN A 85 4.43 -9.90 16.55
CA ASN A 85 5.02 -11.04 15.84
C ASN A 85 5.34 -12.21 16.78
N GLU A 86 5.94 -11.94 17.94
CA GLU A 86 6.25 -12.95 18.97
C GLU A 86 4.99 -13.67 19.49
N ASN A 87 3.87 -12.97 19.55
CA ASN A 87 2.58 -13.53 19.99
C ASN A 87 1.77 -14.18 18.85
N SER A 88 2.29 -14.22 17.62
CA SER A 88 1.56 -14.70 16.43
C SER A 88 1.63 -16.22 16.23
N GLY A 89 2.31 -16.97 17.10
CA GLY A 89 2.41 -18.43 17.02
C GLY A 89 2.94 -18.90 15.66
N ASP A 90 2.18 -19.76 14.97
CA ASP A 90 2.52 -20.28 13.64
C ASP A 90 2.53 -19.21 12.54
N GLY A 91 1.93 -18.03 12.78
CA GLY A 91 1.95 -16.89 11.86
C GLY A 91 3.18 -15.98 12.04
N ARG A 92 4.12 -16.33 12.90
CA ARG A 92 5.32 -15.53 13.18
C ARG A 92 6.20 -15.43 11.93
N LEU A 93 6.57 -14.20 11.58
CA LEU A 93 7.56 -13.92 10.54
C LEU A 93 8.96 -14.18 11.08
N GLU A 94 9.77 -14.94 10.33
CA GLU A 94 11.16 -15.20 10.66
C GLU A 94 12.07 -14.00 10.39
N ASP A 95 11.84 -13.32 9.26
CA ASP A 95 12.59 -12.14 8.85
C ASP A 95 11.72 -10.88 8.97
N VAL A 96 11.95 -10.12 10.04
CA VAL A 96 11.33 -8.82 10.25
C VAL A 96 12.36 -7.75 9.92
N ASN A 97 12.26 -7.19 8.71
CA ASN A 97 13.20 -6.16 8.26
C ASN A 97 12.99 -4.84 9.04
N PRO A 98 13.90 -4.45 9.96
CA PRO A 98 13.71 -3.28 10.80
C PRO A 98 13.79 -1.98 9.99
N LYS A 99 14.56 -1.97 8.89
CA LYS A 99 14.67 -0.81 8.00
C LYS A 99 13.35 -0.50 7.31
N LEU A 100 12.61 -1.54 6.88
CA LEU A 100 11.29 -1.34 6.30
C LEU A 100 10.29 -0.79 7.33
N LEU A 101 10.30 -1.34 8.54
CA LEU A 101 9.43 -0.86 9.62
C LEU A 101 9.76 0.59 10.02
N GLN A 102 11.03 0.96 10.03
CA GLN A 102 11.47 2.35 10.26
C GLN A 102 10.95 3.28 9.15
N GLN A 103 11.11 2.90 7.88
CA GLN A 103 10.59 3.67 6.74
C GLN A 103 9.06 3.80 6.78
N PHE A 104 8.37 2.72 7.15
CA PHE A 104 6.93 2.71 7.34
C PHE A 104 6.52 3.69 8.44
N ALA A 105 7.18 3.67 9.60
CA ALA A 105 6.92 4.59 10.69
C ALA A 105 7.13 6.05 10.25
N PHE A 106 8.21 6.36 9.54
CA PHE A 106 8.47 7.71 9.04
C PHE A 106 7.40 8.21 8.06
N GLY A 107 6.84 7.31 7.24
CA GLY A 107 5.77 7.63 6.29
C GLY A 107 4.34 7.53 6.84
N ALA A 108 4.14 7.06 8.09
CA ALA A 108 2.84 6.60 8.57
C ALA A 108 1.72 7.66 8.56
N ARG A 109 2.07 8.94 8.72
CA ARG A 109 1.11 10.05 8.69
C ARG A 109 0.91 10.64 7.28
N ALA A 110 1.80 10.34 6.35
CA ALA A 110 1.85 11.02 5.07
C ALA A 110 0.71 10.58 4.14
N VAL A 111 0.09 11.55 3.47
CA VAL A 111 -0.89 11.32 2.42
C VAL A 111 -0.30 11.84 1.12
N LEU A 112 0.13 10.92 0.25
CA LEU A 112 0.72 11.24 -1.04
C LEU A 112 -0.32 11.10 -2.15
N ASN A 113 -0.50 12.15 -2.96
CA ASN A 113 -1.44 12.14 -4.09
C ASN A 113 -1.30 10.94 -5.03
N PRO A 114 -0.08 10.52 -5.49
CA PRO A 114 0.05 9.34 -6.34
C PRO A 114 -0.43 8.04 -5.67
N MET A 115 -0.20 7.88 -4.36
CA MET A 115 -0.69 6.72 -3.60
C MET A 115 -2.21 6.76 -3.47
N ALA A 116 -2.78 7.93 -3.17
CA ALA A 116 -4.22 8.14 -3.09
C ALA A 116 -4.92 7.89 -4.44
N ALA A 117 -4.33 8.33 -5.54
CA ALA A 117 -4.84 8.08 -6.89
C ALA A 117 -4.83 6.59 -7.23
N MET A 118 -3.73 5.89 -6.95
CA MET A 118 -3.59 4.45 -7.21
C MET A 118 -4.60 3.64 -6.40
N PHE A 119 -4.62 3.80 -5.07
CA PHE A 119 -5.54 3.07 -4.21
C PHE A 119 -6.99 3.48 -4.45
N GLY A 120 -7.27 4.76 -4.75
CA GLY A 120 -8.60 5.23 -5.13
C GLY A 120 -9.13 4.54 -6.38
N GLY A 121 -8.29 4.36 -7.41
CA GLY A 121 -8.65 3.60 -8.61
C GLY A 121 -8.92 2.11 -8.32
N ILE A 122 -8.05 1.47 -7.53
CA ILE A 122 -8.21 0.06 -7.14
C ILE A 122 -9.51 -0.12 -6.34
N VAL A 123 -9.71 0.65 -5.28
CA VAL A 123 -10.90 0.56 -4.42
C VAL A 123 -12.16 0.91 -5.19
N GLY A 124 -12.12 1.94 -6.05
CA GLY A 124 -13.25 2.28 -6.93
C GLY A 124 -13.65 1.10 -7.82
N GLN A 125 -12.68 0.38 -8.38
CA GLN A 125 -12.94 -0.82 -9.16
C GLN A 125 -13.49 -1.97 -8.29
N GLU A 126 -12.99 -2.17 -7.07
CA GLU A 126 -13.51 -3.19 -6.15
C GLU A 126 -14.98 -2.94 -5.78
N VAL A 127 -15.40 -1.68 -5.61
CA VAL A 127 -16.81 -1.32 -5.40
C VAL A 127 -17.66 -1.76 -6.60
N VAL A 128 -17.21 -1.51 -7.83
CA VAL A 128 -17.92 -1.94 -9.04
C VAL A 128 -18.02 -3.47 -9.10
N LYS A 129 -16.95 -4.19 -8.75
CA LYS A 129 -16.96 -5.67 -8.71
C LYS A 129 -17.97 -6.20 -7.69
N ALA A 130 -17.98 -5.62 -6.49
CA ALA A 130 -18.89 -6.01 -5.42
C ALA A 130 -20.37 -5.81 -5.79
N CYS A 131 -20.71 -4.70 -6.44
CA CYS A 131 -22.09 -4.41 -6.82
C CYS A 131 -22.57 -5.15 -8.08
N SER A 132 -21.66 -5.59 -8.95
CA SER A 132 -22.02 -6.17 -10.26
C SER A 132 -21.81 -7.68 -10.36
N GLY A 133 -21.02 -8.29 -9.49
CA GLY A 133 -20.57 -9.68 -9.64
C GLY A 133 -19.69 -9.92 -10.88
N LYS A 134 -19.17 -8.84 -11.49
CA LYS A 134 -18.33 -8.90 -12.70
C LYS A 134 -16.86 -8.69 -12.33
N PHE A 135 -16.00 -9.52 -12.93
CA PHE A 135 -14.55 -9.62 -12.66
C PHE A 135 -14.21 -10.27 -11.32
N HIS A 136 -12.96 -10.74 -11.19
CA HIS A 136 -12.48 -11.34 -9.95
C HIS A 136 -12.08 -10.22 -8.95
N PRO A 137 -12.66 -10.19 -7.74
CA PRO A 137 -12.29 -9.23 -6.71
C PRO A 137 -10.93 -9.54 -6.08
N LEU A 138 -10.35 -8.56 -5.39
CA LEU A 138 -9.26 -8.81 -4.46
C LEU A 138 -9.73 -9.78 -3.37
N PHE A 139 -8.87 -10.73 -2.99
CA PHE A 139 -9.24 -11.81 -2.07
C PHE A 139 -8.06 -12.17 -1.15
N GLN A 140 -7.90 -11.58 0.05
CA GLN A 140 -8.62 -10.40 0.56
C GLN A 140 -7.69 -9.22 0.87
N PHE A 141 -6.42 -9.48 1.18
CA PHE A 141 -5.44 -8.45 1.47
C PHE A 141 -4.59 -8.14 0.25
N PHE A 142 -4.42 -6.85 -0.01
CA PHE A 142 -3.53 -6.32 -1.02
C PHE A 142 -2.64 -5.27 -0.37
N TYR A 143 -1.34 -5.53 -0.37
CA TYR A 143 -0.33 -4.60 0.13
C TYR A 143 0.55 -4.12 -1.02
N PHE A 144 0.91 -2.85 -0.95
CA PHE A 144 1.77 -2.22 -1.94
C PHE A 144 2.67 -1.22 -1.23
N ASP A 145 3.94 -1.21 -1.64
CA ASP A 145 4.91 -0.19 -1.27
C ASP A 145 5.68 0.26 -2.52
N SER A 146 6.14 1.50 -2.47
CA SER A 146 7.11 2.03 -3.44
C SER A 146 8.26 2.65 -2.68
N VAL A 147 8.95 1.83 -1.87
CA VAL A 147 10.13 2.26 -1.11
C VAL A 147 11.24 2.78 -2.03
N GLU A 148 11.28 2.30 -3.28
CA GLU A 148 12.22 2.75 -4.31
C GLU A 148 12.01 4.22 -4.71
N SER A 149 10.82 4.78 -4.43
CA SER A 149 10.55 6.20 -4.66
C SER A 149 11.15 7.10 -3.56
N LEU A 150 11.56 6.54 -2.42
CA LEU A 150 12.18 7.32 -1.34
C LEU A 150 13.54 7.88 -1.77
N PRO A 151 13.97 9.02 -1.22
CA PRO A 151 15.30 9.55 -1.49
C PRO A 151 16.41 8.56 -1.12
N THR A 152 17.41 8.44 -1.99
CA THR A 152 18.55 7.52 -1.78
C THR A 152 19.49 8.02 -0.69
N GLU A 153 19.60 9.34 -0.53
CA GLU A 153 20.41 9.98 0.49
C GLU A 153 19.61 10.19 1.79
N PRO A 154 20.22 9.97 2.97
CA PRO A 154 19.57 10.26 4.24
C PRO A 154 19.09 11.71 4.32
N LEU A 155 17.82 11.89 4.66
CA LEU A 155 17.26 13.22 4.88
C LEU A 155 17.61 13.73 6.27
N HIS A 156 17.94 15.02 6.37
CA HIS A 156 18.16 15.65 7.65
C HIS A 156 16.80 15.84 8.37
N PRO A 157 16.66 15.58 9.68
CA PRO A 157 15.36 15.69 10.37
C PRO A 157 14.70 17.07 10.24
N ASN A 158 15.48 18.15 10.13
CA ASN A 158 14.93 19.49 9.87
C ASN A 158 14.28 19.62 8.48
N ASP A 159 14.72 18.85 7.47
CA ASP A 159 14.14 18.89 6.12
C ASP A 159 12.75 18.24 6.08
N LEU A 160 12.39 17.46 7.11
CA LEU A 160 11.10 16.76 7.24
C LEU A 160 10.06 17.56 8.04
N LYS A 161 10.47 18.67 8.67
CA LYS A 161 9.58 19.46 9.52
C LYS A 161 8.50 20.15 8.68
N PRO A 162 7.25 20.19 9.17
CA PRO A 162 6.18 20.93 8.51
C PRO A 162 6.52 22.41 8.45
N ILE A 163 6.15 23.05 7.35
CA ILE A 163 6.36 24.49 7.12
C ILE A 163 5.03 25.23 7.00
N ASN A 164 3.93 24.59 7.43
CA ASN A 164 2.57 25.09 7.30
C ASN A 164 2.18 25.34 5.83
N SER A 165 2.56 24.39 4.97
CA SER A 165 2.23 24.40 3.55
C SER A 165 1.26 23.27 3.20
N ARG A 166 0.61 23.37 2.04
CA ARG A 166 -0.18 22.26 1.49
C ARG A 166 0.65 21.01 1.15
N TYR A 167 1.99 21.13 1.13
CA TYR A 167 2.92 20.05 0.81
C TYR A 167 3.51 19.38 2.05
N ASP A 168 3.08 19.73 3.26
CA ASP A 168 3.69 19.21 4.50
C ASP A 168 3.69 17.67 4.57
N ALA A 169 2.67 17.00 4.02
CA ALA A 169 2.63 15.54 3.91
C ALA A 169 3.66 14.96 2.91
N GLN A 170 3.96 15.68 1.84
CA GLN A 170 4.98 15.30 0.86
C GLN A 170 6.38 15.58 1.41
N ILE A 171 6.54 16.73 2.08
CA ILE A 171 7.77 17.12 2.78
C ILE A 171 8.14 16.11 3.86
N SER A 172 7.16 15.57 4.59
CA SER A 172 7.45 14.57 5.63
C SER A 172 7.98 13.23 5.09
N VAL A 173 7.91 12.99 3.78
CA VAL A 173 8.46 11.79 3.12
C VAL A 173 9.73 12.10 2.34
N PHE A 174 9.71 13.17 1.56
CA PHE A 174 10.76 13.49 0.57
C PHE A 174 11.70 14.63 1.00
N GLY A 175 11.31 15.39 2.01
CA GLY A 175 12.03 16.57 2.50
C GLY A 175 11.80 17.83 1.67
N GLN A 176 12.01 18.99 2.30
CA GLN A 176 11.82 20.32 1.71
C GLN A 176 12.68 20.54 0.44
N LYS A 177 13.89 19.98 0.39
CA LYS A 177 14.80 20.16 -0.75
C LYS A 177 14.25 19.50 -2.02
N LEU A 178 13.70 18.29 -1.91
CA LEU A 178 13.12 17.61 -3.06
C LEU A 178 11.77 18.24 -3.44
N GLN A 179 10.98 18.69 -2.45
CA GLN A 179 9.77 19.47 -2.69
C GLN A 179 10.05 20.72 -3.54
N LYS A 180 11.11 21.48 -3.20
CA LYS A 180 11.50 22.65 -3.98
C LYS A 180 11.88 22.30 -5.44
N LYS A 181 12.55 21.17 -5.65
CA LYS A 181 12.84 20.68 -7.01
C LYS A 181 11.57 20.33 -7.79
N PHE A 182 10.54 19.81 -7.14
CA PHE A 182 9.24 19.56 -7.79
C PHE A 182 8.56 20.87 -8.21
N GLU A 183 8.60 21.89 -7.35
CA GLU A 183 8.02 23.20 -7.65
C GLU A 183 8.73 23.93 -8.79
N ASP A 184 10.05 23.79 -8.89
CA ASP A 184 10.86 24.42 -9.94
C ASP A 184 10.89 23.61 -11.26
N ALA A 185 10.25 22.43 -11.29
CA ALA A 185 10.28 21.55 -12.44
C ALA A 185 9.50 22.12 -13.64
N GLN A 186 10.12 22.11 -14.82
CA GLN A 186 9.47 22.45 -16.08
C GLN A 186 9.03 21.18 -16.79
N VAL A 187 7.74 20.84 -16.68
CA VAL A 187 7.17 19.60 -17.21
C VAL A 187 6.37 19.90 -18.48
N PHE A 188 6.64 19.15 -19.56
CA PHE A 188 5.85 19.18 -20.78
C PHE A 188 4.91 17.97 -20.82
N VAL A 189 3.60 18.21 -20.70
CA VAL A 189 2.56 17.17 -20.75
C VAL A 189 1.95 17.13 -22.16
N VAL A 190 2.07 16.00 -22.85
CA VAL A 190 1.49 15.80 -24.19
C VAL A 190 0.17 15.03 -24.09
N GLY A 191 -0.93 15.73 -24.35
CA GLY A 191 -2.28 15.18 -24.38
C GLY A 191 -3.10 15.48 -23.11
N SER A 192 -4.39 15.78 -23.31
CA SER A 192 -5.33 16.20 -22.26
C SER A 192 -6.58 15.31 -22.22
N GLY A 193 -6.42 14.03 -22.52
CA GLY A 193 -7.47 13.01 -22.34
C GLY A 193 -7.57 12.56 -20.88
N ALA A 194 -8.21 11.41 -20.61
CA ALA A 194 -8.39 10.89 -19.25
C ALA A 194 -7.07 10.81 -18.45
N LEU A 195 -6.01 10.24 -19.04
CA LEU A 195 -4.68 10.18 -18.40
C LEU A 195 -4.06 11.57 -18.21
N GLY A 196 -4.24 12.47 -19.18
CA GLY A 196 -3.76 13.84 -19.08
C GLY A 196 -4.38 14.57 -17.90
N CYS A 197 -5.68 14.43 -17.69
CA CYS A 197 -6.37 14.98 -16.53
C CYS A 197 -5.84 14.40 -15.20
N GLU A 198 -5.64 13.08 -15.13
CA GLU A 198 -5.09 12.44 -13.93
C GLU A 198 -3.66 12.88 -13.62
N PHE A 199 -2.81 13.03 -14.65
CA PHE A 199 -1.45 13.56 -14.49
C PHE A 199 -1.46 15.01 -14.04
N LEU A 200 -2.29 15.88 -14.65
CA LEU A 200 -2.40 17.27 -14.25
C LEU A 200 -2.90 17.42 -12.80
N LYS A 201 -3.83 16.57 -12.36
CA LYS A 201 -4.27 16.49 -10.96
C LYS A 201 -3.13 16.07 -10.03
N ASN A 202 -2.25 15.16 -10.46
CA ASN A 202 -1.10 14.73 -9.66
C ASN A 202 0.03 15.77 -9.62
N LEU A 203 0.16 16.61 -10.65
CA LEU A 203 1.16 17.68 -10.74
C LEU A 203 0.75 18.97 -10.00
N ALA A 204 -0.54 19.17 -9.72
CA ALA A 204 -1.11 20.38 -9.10
C ALA A 204 -1.15 20.37 -7.56
#